data_AF-A0A9W8HAB3-F1
#
_entry.id   AF-A0A9W8HAB3-F1
#
_cell.length_a   1.000
_cell.length_b   1.000
_cell.length_c   1.000
_cell.angle_alpha   90.00
_cell.angle_beta   90.00
_cell.angle_gamma   90.00
#
_symmetry.space_group_name_H-M   'P 1'
#
loop_
_entity.id
_entity.type
_entity.pdbx_description
1 polymer ?
#
loop_
_entity_poly.entity_id
_entity_poly.type
_entity_poly.pdbx_seq_one_letter_code
_entity_poly.pdbx_strand_id
1 'polypeptide(L)'
;EDISVPEPDEDCLVEPLSTKIKEIDINISFTEPPSEMLVTVAKYLLLRTPTLARLVSYKIPSKAIEEFVRAYSKQYPHLASIEYKLLNKN
;
A
#
# COMPACT_ATOMS: atom_id res chain seq x y z
N GLU A 1 -14.15 13.22 5.68
CA GLU A 1 -13.31 14.21 4.99
C GLU A 1 -12.68 13.53 3.78
N ASP A 2 -12.67 14.18 2.63
CA ASP A 2 -12.00 13.67 1.43
C ASP A 2 -10.49 13.68 1.71
N ILE A 3 -9.91 12.50 1.84
CA ILE A 3 -8.47 12.34 2.07
C ILE A 3 -7.78 12.63 0.74
N SER A 4 -7.50 13.91 0.48
CA SER A 4 -6.75 14.32 -0.70
C SER A 4 -5.39 13.63 -0.66
N VAL A 5 -5.16 12.73 -1.62
CA VAL A 5 -3.85 12.08 -1.79
C VAL A 5 -2.92 13.19 -2.30
N PRO A 6 -1.86 13.55 -1.55
CA PRO A 6 -0.91 14.55 -2.02
C PRO A 6 -0.35 14.11 -3.38
N GLU A 7 -0.30 15.03 -4.33
CA GLU A 7 0.35 14.77 -5.60
C GLU A 7 1.83 14.47 -5.34
N PRO A 8 2.41 13.49 -6.05
CA PRO A 8 3.74 13.02 -5.72
C PRO A 8 4.79 14.02 -6.20
N ASP A 9 5.50 14.67 -5.26
CA ASP A 9 6.63 15.55 -5.54
C ASP A 9 7.78 14.75 -6.20
N GLU A 10 8.20 15.16 -7.40
CA GLU A 10 9.23 14.46 -8.18
C GLU A 10 10.60 14.43 -7.48
N ASP A 11 10.84 15.36 -6.55
CA ASP A 11 12.11 15.49 -5.81
C ASP A 11 12.20 14.62 -4.53
N CYS A 12 11.13 13.89 -4.16
CA CYS A 12 11.06 13.10 -2.93
C CYS A 12 10.92 11.60 -3.21
N LEU A 13 11.91 11.01 -3.89
CA LEU A 13 12.00 9.56 -4.04
C LEU A 13 12.39 8.89 -2.71
N VAL A 14 11.63 7.88 -2.29
CA VAL A 14 11.90 7.11 -1.09
C VAL A 14 12.85 5.96 -1.43
N GLU A 15 14.00 5.89 -0.75
CA GLU A 15 14.96 4.82 -0.98
C GLU A 15 14.38 3.43 -0.68
N PRO A 16 14.63 2.42 -1.54
CA PRO A 16 14.12 1.08 -1.32
C PRO A 16 14.79 0.39 -0.13
N LEU A 17 14.05 -0.49 0.53
CA LEU A 17 14.58 -1.44 1.50
C LEU A 17 15.21 -2.61 0.78
N SER A 18 16.39 -3.03 1.24
CA SER A 18 17.06 -4.26 0.78
C SER A 18 16.37 -5.49 1.38
N THR A 19 15.22 -5.87 0.83
CA THR A 19 14.46 -7.07 1.23
C THR A 19 14.21 -7.99 0.03
N LYS A 20 13.80 -9.23 0.30
CA LYS A 20 13.28 -10.18 -0.72
C LYS A 20 11.80 -10.49 -0.50
N ILE A 21 11.09 -9.61 0.21
CA ILE A 21 9.68 -9.81 0.53
C ILE A 21 8.89 -9.65 -0.77
N LYS A 22 8.14 -10.71 -1.12
CA LYS A 22 7.26 -10.73 -2.30
C LYS A 22 5.79 -10.58 -1.94
N GLU A 23 5.46 -10.78 -0.66
CA GLU A 23 4.09 -10.80 -0.17
C GLU A 23 4.02 -10.23 1.23
N ILE A 24 3.00 -9.40 1.47
CA ILE A 24 2.65 -8.91 2.80
C ILE A 24 1.18 -9.26 3.05
N ASP A 25 0.94 -9.97 4.15
CA ASP A 25 -0.40 -10.24 4.67
C ASP A 25 -0.64 -9.41 5.93
N ILE A 26 -1.61 -8.51 5.85
CA ILE A 26 -2.03 -7.65 6.96
C ILE A 26 -3.29 -8.24 7.57
N ASN A 27 -3.09 -9.16 8.51
CA ASN A 27 -4.14 -9.77 9.32
C ASN A 27 -4.16 -9.15 10.72
N ILE A 28 -5.20 -8.36 11.01
CA ILE A 28 -5.30 -7.61 12.26
C ILE A 28 -6.50 -8.10 13.07
N SER A 29 -6.19 -8.61 14.26
CA SER A 29 -7.14 -9.18 15.21
C SER A 29 -7.82 -8.12 16.10
N PHE A 30 -7.31 -6.89 16.15
CA PHE A 30 -7.88 -5.84 16.99
C PHE A 30 -9.28 -5.45 16.53
N THR A 31 -10.13 -5.10 17.49
CA THR A 31 -11.47 -4.57 17.27
C THR A 31 -11.41 -3.32 16.38
N GLU A 32 -10.55 -2.33 16.67
CA GLU A 32 -10.31 -1.18 15.78
C GLU A 32 -8.91 -0.55 15.99
N PRO A 33 -7.93 -0.78 15.09
CA PRO A 33 -6.90 0.21 14.80
C PRO A 33 -7.49 1.26 13.85
N PRO A 34 -7.12 2.56 13.93
CA PRO A 34 -7.59 3.53 12.96
C PRO A 34 -7.16 3.06 11.57
N SER A 35 -8.13 2.88 10.68
CA SER A 35 -7.95 2.41 9.30
C SER A 35 -6.85 3.21 8.58
N GLU A 36 -6.71 4.49 8.92
CA GLU A 36 -5.70 5.41 8.42
C GLU A 36 -4.25 5.01 8.73
N MET A 37 -3.97 4.52 9.94
CA MET A 37 -2.61 4.11 10.32
C MET A 37 -2.18 2.88 9.51
N LEU A 38 -3.11 1.95 9.27
CA LEU A 38 -2.86 0.76 8.47
C LEU A 38 -2.64 1.08 7.01
N VAL A 39 -3.47 1.99 6.46
CA VAL A 39 -3.30 2.51 5.11
C VAL A 39 -1.94 3.20 4.97
N THR A 40 -1.51 3.96 5.97
CA THR A 40 -0.21 4.65 5.97
C THR A 40 0.96 3.65 5.95
N VAL A 41 0.92 2.63 6.80
CA VAL A 41 1.96 1.58 6.82
C VAL A 41 1.99 0.82 5.49
N ALA A 42 0.82 0.48 4.93
CA ALA A 42 0.74 -0.19 3.64
C ALA A 42 1.36 0.67 2.52
N LYS A 43 1.01 1.97 2.44
CA LYS A 43 1.60 2.92 1.48
C LYS A 43 3.13 2.98 1.61
N TYR A 44 3.65 3.06 2.83
CA TYR A 44 5.09 3.08 3.08
C TYR A 44 5.78 1.81 2.58
N LEU A 45 5.21 0.64 2.89
CA LEU A 45 5.75 -0.65 2.45
C LEU A 45 5.72 -0.81 0.93
N LEU A 46 4.66 -0.32 0.29
CA LEU A 46 4.52 -0.30 -1.17
C LEU A 46 5.64 0.51 -1.83
N LEU A 47 5.93 1.71 -1.33
CA LEU A 47 7.01 2.54 -1.88
C LEU A 47 8.38 1.91 -1.67
N ARG A 48 8.63 1.40 -0.46
CA ARG A 48 9.97 0.95 -0.05
C ARG A 48 10.30 -0.49 -0.43
N THR A 49 9.36 -1.28 -0.93
CA THR A 49 9.59 -2.70 -1.21
C THR A 49 9.36 -3.00 -2.70
N PRO A 50 10.32 -2.71 -3.59
CA PRO A 50 10.15 -2.95 -5.02
C PRO A 50 9.92 -4.42 -5.40
N THR A 51 10.34 -5.35 -4.54
CA THR A 51 10.15 -6.79 -4.75
C THR A 51 8.76 -7.27 -4.40
N LEU A 52 7.93 -6.42 -3.78
CA LEU A 52 6.58 -6.75 -3.37
C LEU A 52 5.71 -6.96 -4.61
N ALA A 53 5.12 -8.14 -4.74
CA ALA A 53 4.22 -8.49 -5.82
C ALA A 53 2.76 -8.60 -5.35
N ARG A 54 2.53 -8.79 -4.05
CA ARG A 54 1.20 -9.06 -3.50
C ARG A 54 0.97 -8.41 -2.15
N LEU A 55 -0.16 -7.71 -2.01
CA LEU A 55 -0.66 -7.22 -0.73
C LEU A 55 -2.02 -7.85 -0.43
N VAL A 56 -2.12 -8.55 0.70
CA VAL A 56 -3.34 -9.17 1.18
C VAL A 56 -3.80 -8.45 2.44
N SER A 57 -5.07 -8.04 2.49
CA SER A 57 -5.63 -7.47 3.71
C SER A 57 -7.12 -7.75 3.86
N TYR A 58 -7.54 -7.92 5.12
CA TYR A 58 -8.93 -8.06 5.53
C TYR A 58 -9.62 -6.74 5.89
N LYS A 59 -8.84 -5.68 6.18
CA LYS A 59 -9.37 -4.44 6.78
C LYS A 59 -8.88 -3.15 6.12
N ILE A 60 -7.98 -3.22 5.14
CA ILE A 60 -7.53 -2.05 4.39
C ILE A 60 -8.51 -1.80 3.23
N PRO A 61 -9.08 -0.58 3.11
CA PRO A 61 -9.93 -0.24 1.97
C PRO A 61 -9.12 -0.35 0.66
N SER A 62 -9.54 -1.23 -0.25
CA SER A 62 -8.86 -1.39 -1.55
C SER A 62 -8.79 -0.08 -2.32
N LYS A 63 -9.84 0.73 -2.27
CA LYS A 63 -9.94 2.01 -2.97
C LYS A 63 -8.80 2.97 -2.60
N ALA A 64 -8.48 3.12 -1.31
CA ALA A 64 -7.42 4.02 -0.85
C ALA A 64 -6.01 3.57 -1.30
N ILE A 65 -5.81 2.26 -1.44
CA ILE A 65 -4.56 1.69 -1.96
C ILE A 65 -4.52 1.79 -3.48
N GLU A 66 -5.64 1.52 -4.17
CA GLU A 66 -5.74 1.63 -5.62
C GLU A 66 -5.50 3.07 -6.11
N GLU A 67 -6.13 4.05 -5.46
CA GLU A 67 -5.93 5.48 -5.75
C GLU A 67 -4.47 5.89 -5.55
N PHE A 68 -3.84 5.40 -4.47
CA PHE A 68 -2.44 5.64 -4.20
C PHE A 68 -1.53 5.01 -5.27
N VAL A 69 -1.74 3.75 -5.62
CA VAL A 69 -0.96 3.08 -6.66
C VAL A 69 -1.10 3.80 -7.99
N ARG A 70 -2.32 4.19 -8.37
CA ARG A 70 -2.56 4.94 -9.60
C ARG A 70 -1.79 6.26 -9.62
N ALA A 71 -1.82 7.01 -8.51
CA ALA A 71 -1.10 8.28 -8.39
C ALA A 71 0.43 8.13 -8.44
N TYR A 72 0.99 7.08 -7.83
CA TYR A 72 2.44 6.93 -7.65
C TYR A 72 3.11 5.96 -8.65
N SER A 73 2.34 5.19 -9.43
CA SER A 73 2.85 4.18 -10.37
C SER A 73 3.82 4.70 -11.43
N LYS A 74 3.72 5.97 -11.83
CA LYS A 74 4.66 6.60 -12.78
C LYS A 74 6.06 6.73 -12.18
N GLN A 75 6.14 7.09 -10.90
CA GLN A 75 7.41 7.28 -10.19
C GLN A 75 7.96 5.97 -9.63
N TYR A 76 7.06 5.04 -9.29
CA TYR A 76 7.39 3.73 -8.73
C TYR A 76 6.78 2.62 -9.60
N PRO A 77 7.46 2.25 -10.71
CA PRO A 77 6.89 1.34 -11.72
C PRO A 77 6.48 -0.03 -11.18
N HIS A 78 7.13 -0.52 -10.13
CA HIS A 78 6.78 -1.81 -9.51
C HIS A 78 5.37 -1.82 -8.95
N LEU A 79 4.82 -0.66 -8.53
CA LEU A 79 3.46 -0.56 -8.01
C LEU A 79 2.40 -0.98 -9.04
N ALA A 80 2.66 -0.77 -10.34
CA ALA A 80 1.74 -1.15 -11.41
C ALA A 80 1.54 -2.68 -11.53
N SER A 81 2.45 -3.46 -10.94
CA SER A 81 2.44 -4.93 -10.99
C SER A 81 1.89 -5.59 -9.73
N ILE A 82 1.54 -4.80 -8.70
CA ILE A 82 1.14 -5.35 -7.42
C ILE A 82 -0.31 -5.83 -7.48
N GLU A 83 -0.51 -7.08 -7.07
CA GLU A 83 -1.84 -7.64 -6.88
C GLU A 83 -2.38 -7.29 -5.48
N TYR A 84 -3.62 -6.81 -5.44
CA TYR A 84 -4.34 -6.51 -4.19
C TYR A 84 -5.51 -7.46 -4.06
N LYS A 85 -5.52 -8.30 -3.02
CA LYS A 85 -6.64 -9.22 -2.74
C LYS A 85 -7.36 -8.80 -1.47
N LEU A 86 -8.64 -8.43 -1.62
CA LEU A 86 -9.56 -8.29 -0.51
C LEU A 86 -10.09 -9.66 -0.12
N LEU A 87 -9.85 -10.05 1.13
CA LEU A 87 -10.48 -11.23 1.71
C LEU A 87 -11.70 -10.77 2.50
N ASN A 88 -12.89 -11.05 1.97
CA ASN A 88 -14.12 -10.91 2.76
C ASN A 88 -14.05 -11.92 3.92
N LYS A 89 -14.11 -11.44 5.16
CA LYS A 89 -14.45 -12.31 6.29
C LYS A 89 -15.93 -12.67 6.12
N ASN A 90 -16.20 -13.94 5.85
CA ASN A 90 -17.51 -14.53 6.11
C ASN A 90 -17.82 -14.48 7.60
#